data_AF-F8L0G4-F1
#
_entry.id   AF-F8L0G4-F1
#
_cell.length_a   1.000
_cell.length_b   1.000
_cell.length_c   1.000
_cell.angle_alpha   90.00
_cell.angle_beta   90.00
_cell.angle_gamma   90.00
#
_symmetry.space_group_name_H-M   'P 1'
#
loop_
_entity.id
_entity.type
_entity.pdbx_description
1 polymer ?
#
loop_
_entity_poly.entity_id
_entity_poly.type
_entity_poly.pdbx_seq_one_letter_code
_entity_poly.pdbx_strand_id
1 'polypeptide(L)'
;MSSPISNENPSYKMFVDQCLTSSIAASVAIVPPFYGFIAKSEYQCGKPKPRIHPLIAIKAGLKAAPIIGPTVGIQMFAQAFFEQMLAAHVKHDSFVMLISTTFVAGISAPALAICNGLTMRKTAIESLRTLSARQTSAIMTRELGFLLGLRISGPAGEYMKKNCGDSKHIEYLTALISGMLGSVMGHPADTILTRKQNGLKITYHSLMKGVIPRALAIGVFSLGFKALKDLHKTYQTES
;
A
#
# COMPACT_ATOMS: atom_id res chain seq x y z
N MET A 1 -43.15 -11.57 17.22
CA MET A 1 -42.35 -12.29 16.21
C MET A 1 -41.66 -11.24 15.35
N SER A 2 -40.40 -10.96 15.65
CA SER A 2 -39.55 -10.04 14.89
C SER A 2 -39.20 -10.69 13.57
N SER A 3 -39.67 -10.12 12.47
CA SER A 3 -39.27 -10.52 11.12
C SER A 3 -37.75 -10.40 10.99
N PRO A 4 -37.05 -11.40 10.43
CA PRO A 4 -35.63 -11.31 10.20
C PRO A 4 -35.39 -10.21 9.17
N ILE A 5 -34.48 -9.29 9.51
CA ILE A 5 -33.96 -8.25 8.63
C ILE A 5 -33.20 -8.95 7.49
N SER A 6 -33.93 -9.37 6.46
CA SER A 6 -33.37 -9.81 5.17
C SER A 6 -33.33 -8.59 4.26
N ASN A 7 -32.50 -7.62 4.65
CA ASN A 7 -32.14 -6.48 3.82
C ASN A 7 -30.62 -6.56 3.59
N GLU A 8 -30.16 -7.64 2.97
CA GLU A 8 -28.80 -7.66 2.40
C GLU A 8 -28.80 -6.71 1.20
N ASN A 9 -28.49 -5.44 1.47
CA ASN A 9 -28.26 -4.46 0.41
C ASN A 9 -27.11 -5.00 -0.47
N PRO A 10 -27.34 -5.31 -1.76
CA PRO A 10 -26.34 -5.96 -2.61
C PRO A 10 -25.03 -5.15 -2.72
N SER A 11 -25.12 -3.83 -2.49
CA SER A 11 -23.96 -2.93 -2.36
C SER A 11 -23.04 -3.32 -1.18
N TYR A 12 -23.62 -3.65 -0.01
CA TYR A 12 -22.85 -4.00 1.19
C TYR A 12 -22.10 -5.33 1.03
N LYS A 13 -22.74 -6.35 0.47
CA LYS A 13 -22.11 -7.66 0.22
C LYS A 13 -20.92 -7.53 -0.72
N MET A 14 -21.08 -6.77 -1.80
CA MET A 14 -20.00 -6.46 -2.74
C MET A 14 -18.82 -5.75 -2.06
N PHE A 15 -19.09 -4.83 -1.12
CA PHE A 15 -18.05 -4.14 -0.36
C PHE A 15 -17.28 -5.07 0.58
N VAL A 16 -17.99 -5.95 1.30
CA VAL A 16 -17.38 -6.91 2.22
C VAL A 16 -16.49 -7.89 1.47
N ASP A 17 -16.98 -8.43 0.34
CA ASP A 17 -16.21 -9.36 -0.49
C ASP A 17 -14.95 -8.70 -1.07
N GLN A 18 -15.07 -7.44 -1.52
CA GLN A 18 -13.92 -6.68 -2.02
C GLN A 18 -12.90 -6.37 -0.92
N CYS A 19 -13.36 -6.06 0.30
CA CYS A 19 -12.50 -5.85 1.47
C CYS A 19 -11.74 -7.12 1.86
N LEU A 20 -12.43 -8.26 1.93
CA LEU A 20 -11.85 -9.54 2.29
C LEU A 20 -10.84 -10.02 1.24
N THR A 21 -11.24 -9.98 -0.03
CA THR A 21 -10.38 -10.36 -1.16
C THR A 21 -9.09 -9.53 -1.17
N SER A 22 -9.22 -8.22 -0.99
CA SER A 22 -8.07 -7.32 -0.98
C SER A 22 -7.20 -7.54 0.27
N SER A 23 -7.80 -7.88 1.42
CA SER A 23 -7.05 -8.21 2.63
C SER A 23 -6.20 -9.47 2.46
N ILE A 24 -6.78 -10.53 1.90
CA ILE A 24 -6.08 -11.80 1.66
C ILE A 24 -4.99 -11.60 0.60
N ALA A 25 -5.34 -10.98 -0.52
CA ALA A 25 -4.39 -10.72 -1.61
C ALA A 25 -3.18 -9.90 -1.11
N ALA A 26 -3.41 -8.84 -0.33
CA ALA A 26 -2.33 -8.03 0.22
C ALA A 26 -1.48 -8.79 1.24
N SER A 27 -2.10 -9.62 2.08
CA SER A 27 -1.40 -10.46 3.07
C SER A 27 -0.41 -11.43 2.41
N VAL A 28 -0.81 -12.03 1.30
CA VAL A 28 0.06 -12.97 0.56
C VAL A 28 1.10 -12.19 -0.26
N ALA A 29 0.68 -11.14 -0.97
CA ALA A 29 1.56 -10.37 -1.86
C ALA A 29 2.70 -9.65 -1.14
N ILE A 30 2.57 -9.33 0.16
CA ILE A 30 3.62 -8.58 0.89
C ILE A 30 4.82 -9.45 1.28
N VAL A 31 4.67 -10.78 1.34
CA VAL A 31 5.72 -11.67 1.87
C VAL A 31 6.97 -11.68 0.98
N PRO A 32 6.90 -11.95 -0.34
CA PRO A 32 8.10 -11.98 -1.18
C PRO A 32 8.88 -10.64 -1.25
N PRO A 33 8.23 -9.47 -1.46
CA PRO A 33 8.95 -8.20 -1.57
C PRO A 33 9.47 -7.65 -0.24
N PHE A 34 9.18 -8.31 0.91
CA PHE A 34 9.55 -7.80 2.22
C PHE A 34 11.06 -7.59 2.40
N TYR A 35 11.88 -8.38 1.70
CA TYR A 35 13.32 -8.17 1.61
C TYR A 35 13.68 -6.74 1.20
N GLY A 36 13.00 -6.22 0.16
CA GLY A 36 13.30 -4.88 -0.36
C GLY A 36 12.92 -3.77 0.62
N PHE A 37 11.89 -3.96 1.45
CA PHE A 37 11.54 -3.01 2.52
C PHE A 37 12.59 -2.99 3.64
N ILE A 38 13.09 -4.16 4.07
CA ILE A 38 14.18 -4.22 5.05
C ILE A 38 15.44 -3.57 4.46
N ALA A 39 15.80 -3.91 3.22
CA ALA A 39 16.97 -3.36 2.56
C ALA A 39 16.90 -1.83 2.45
N LYS A 40 15.73 -1.30 2.04
CA LYS A 40 15.44 0.13 2.03
C LYS A 40 15.67 0.76 3.39
N SER A 41 15.17 0.17 4.47
CA SER A 41 15.28 0.74 5.82
C SER A 41 16.74 0.77 6.28
N GLU A 42 17.53 -0.24 5.96
CA GLU A 42 18.97 -0.25 6.25
C GLU A 42 19.75 0.82 5.48
N TYR A 43 19.46 1.01 4.18
CA TYR A 43 20.04 2.10 3.39
C TYR A 43 19.65 3.48 3.93
N GLN A 44 18.38 3.67 4.32
CA GLN A 44 17.90 4.89 4.93
C GLN A 44 18.56 5.16 6.29
N CYS A 45 18.97 4.12 7.01
CA CYS A 45 19.77 4.22 8.23
C CYS A 45 21.28 4.45 7.98
N GLY A 46 21.72 4.53 6.72
CA GLY A 46 23.12 4.74 6.36
C GLY A 46 24.01 3.51 6.50
N LYS A 47 23.42 2.31 6.64
CA LYS A 47 24.18 1.06 6.67
C LYS A 47 24.68 0.71 5.26
N PRO A 48 25.85 0.05 5.13
CA PRO A 48 26.31 -0.48 3.86
C PRO A 48 25.37 -1.59 3.36
N LYS A 49 25.54 -2.01 2.09
CA LYS A 49 24.67 -2.96 1.38
C LYS A 49 24.18 -4.10 2.30
N PRO A 50 22.86 -4.21 2.53
CA PRO A 50 22.26 -5.20 3.43
C PRO A 50 22.65 -6.63 3.04
N ARG A 51 23.23 -7.39 3.96
CA ARG A 51 23.36 -8.86 3.84
C ARG A 51 22.20 -9.50 4.60
N ILE A 52 21.01 -9.44 4.01
CA ILE A 52 19.81 -10.02 4.62
C ILE A 52 19.66 -11.46 4.11
N HIS A 53 19.61 -12.42 5.02
CA HIS A 53 19.32 -13.81 4.65
C HIS A 53 17.87 -13.92 4.18
N PRO A 54 17.56 -14.57 3.02
CA PRO A 54 16.21 -14.64 2.47
C PRO A 54 15.14 -15.14 3.48
N LEU A 55 15.48 -16.15 4.28
CA LEU A 55 14.59 -16.67 5.34
C LEU A 55 14.19 -15.62 6.38
N ILE A 56 15.08 -14.67 6.72
CA ILE A 56 14.77 -13.58 7.65
C ILE A 56 13.74 -12.65 7.02
N ALA A 57 13.90 -12.34 5.73
CA ALA A 57 12.96 -11.50 5.00
C ALA A 57 11.58 -12.15 4.88
N ILE A 58 11.52 -13.45 4.55
CA ILE A 58 10.26 -14.21 4.49
C ILE A 58 9.58 -14.22 5.86
N LYS A 59 10.31 -14.53 6.93
CA LYS A 59 9.76 -14.54 8.30
C LYS A 59 9.24 -13.16 8.71
N ALA A 60 9.93 -12.09 8.33
CA ALA A 60 9.48 -10.73 8.59
C ALA A 60 8.24 -10.36 7.76
N GLY A 61 8.18 -10.79 6.50
CA GLY A 61 7.00 -10.65 5.64
C GLY A 61 5.77 -11.36 6.22
N LEU A 62 5.93 -12.61 6.69
CA LEU A 62 4.88 -13.35 7.38
C LEU A 62 4.40 -12.66 8.66
N LYS A 63 5.30 -11.98 9.39
CA LYS A 63 4.93 -11.16 10.56
C LYS A 63 4.19 -9.87 10.17
N ALA A 64 4.47 -9.31 9.00
CA ALA A 64 3.83 -8.09 8.51
C ALA A 64 2.47 -8.36 7.84
N ALA A 65 2.30 -9.53 7.22
CA ALA A 65 1.06 -9.96 6.56
C ALA A 65 -0.23 -9.72 7.38
N PRO A 66 -0.34 -10.13 8.67
CA PRO A 66 -1.56 -9.93 9.45
C PRO A 66 -1.87 -8.46 9.76
N ILE A 67 -0.93 -7.54 9.51
CA ILE A 67 -1.13 -6.10 9.67
C ILE A 67 -1.49 -5.48 8.31
N ILE A 68 -0.72 -5.82 7.27
CA ILE A 68 -0.86 -5.25 5.94
C ILE A 68 -2.18 -5.65 5.29
N GLY A 69 -2.59 -6.91 5.39
CA GLY A 69 -3.86 -7.37 4.84
C GLY A 69 -5.06 -6.56 5.30
N PRO A 70 -5.37 -6.59 6.61
CA PRO A 70 -6.47 -5.80 7.16
C PRO A 70 -6.34 -4.30 6.88
N THR A 71 -5.11 -3.76 6.91
CA THR A 71 -4.87 -2.34 6.58
C THR A 71 -5.33 -2.04 5.15
N VAL A 72 -4.92 -2.82 4.16
CA VAL A 72 -5.32 -2.60 2.76
C VAL A 72 -6.82 -2.82 2.58
N GLY A 73 -7.41 -3.84 3.21
CA GLY A 73 -8.86 -4.07 3.17
C GLY A 73 -9.65 -2.88 3.71
N ILE A 74 -9.30 -2.41 4.91
CA ILE A 74 -9.90 -1.23 5.54
C ILE A 74 -9.69 0.02 4.68
N GLN A 75 -8.49 0.21 4.14
CA GLN A 75 -8.20 1.35 3.25
C GLN A 75 -9.10 1.35 2.03
N MET A 76 -9.28 0.19 1.37
CA MET A 76 -10.15 0.07 0.20
C MET A 76 -11.62 0.29 0.53
N PHE A 77 -12.10 -0.28 1.65
CA PHE A 77 -13.47 -0.08 2.11
C PHE A 77 -13.74 1.39 2.46
N ALA A 78 -12.88 1.98 3.29
CA ALA A 78 -12.99 3.37 3.69
C ALA A 78 -12.91 4.31 2.48
N GLN A 79 -11.95 4.08 1.57
CA GLN A 79 -11.84 4.90 0.36
C GLN A 79 -13.12 4.88 -0.45
N ALA A 80 -13.70 3.71 -0.72
CA ALA A 80 -14.93 3.61 -1.51
C ALA A 80 -16.13 4.27 -0.80
N PHE A 81 -16.26 4.08 0.51
CA PHE A 81 -17.30 4.72 1.31
C PHE A 81 -17.19 6.26 1.27
N PHE A 82 -15.98 6.79 1.48
CA PHE A 82 -15.75 8.24 1.44
C PHE A 82 -15.92 8.84 0.06
N GLU A 83 -15.47 8.16 -1.00
CA GLU A 83 -15.68 8.61 -2.38
C GLU A 83 -17.17 8.70 -2.71
N GLN A 84 -17.98 7.71 -2.30
CA GLN A 84 -19.44 7.76 -2.49
C GLN A 84 -20.09 8.92 -1.72
N MET A 85 -19.73 9.12 -0.45
CA MET A 85 -20.25 10.24 0.34
C MET A 85 -19.86 11.61 -0.23
N LEU A 86 -18.61 11.77 -0.67
CA LEU A 86 -18.08 13.04 -1.17
C LEU A 86 -18.58 13.36 -2.58
N ALA A 87 -18.73 12.36 -3.45
CA ALA A 87 -19.26 12.55 -4.80
C ALA A 87 -20.70 13.11 -4.80
N ALA A 88 -21.47 12.87 -3.72
CA ALA A 88 -22.79 13.48 -3.55
C ALA A 88 -22.73 15.01 -3.29
N HIS A 89 -21.59 15.55 -2.86
CA HIS A 89 -21.44 16.93 -2.41
C HIS A 89 -20.40 17.75 -3.19
N VAL A 90 -19.52 17.10 -3.95
CA VAL A 90 -18.39 17.72 -4.63
C VAL A 90 -18.33 17.24 -6.08
N LYS A 91 -18.34 18.18 -7.03
CA LYS A 91 -18.34 17.88 -8.48
C LYS A 91 -16.95 17.56 -9.06
N HIS A 92 -15.87 17.87 -8.34
CA HIS A 92 -14.50 17.66 -8.83
C HIS A 92 -13.94 16.33 -8.32
N ASP A 93 -13.91 15.32 -9.20
CA ASP A 93 -13.40 13.97 -8.91
C ASP A 93 -11.98 13.96 -8.33
N SER A 94 -11.11 14.86 -8.78
CA SER A 94 -9.75 14.98 -8.27
C SER A 94 -9.69 15.43 -6.82
N PHE A 95 -10.62 16.31 -6.41
CA PHE A 95 -10.68 16.82 -5.04
C PHE A 95 -11.30 15.78 -4.09
N VAL A 96 -12.36 15.10 -4.54
CA VAL A 96 -12.96 13.96 -3.83
C VAL A 96 -11.89 12.91 -3.53
N MET A 97 -11.13 12.53 -4.55
CA MET A 97 -10.04 11.58 -4.43
C MET A 97 -8.94 12.04 -3.47
N LEU A 98 -8.51 13.30 -3.57
CA LEU A 98 -7.45 13.83 -2.70
C LEU A 98 -7.87 13.75 -1.22
N ILE A 99 -9.11 14.14 -0.92
CA ILE A 99 -9.65 14.11 0.44
C ILE A 99 -9.83 12.68 0.93
N SER A 100 -10.46 11.80 0.13
CA SER A 100 -10.68 10.40 0.53
C SER A 100 -9.35 9.70 0.81
N THR A 101 -8.36 9.90 -0.06
CA THR A 101 -6.99 9.39 0.06
C THR A 101 -6.30 9.90 1.33
N THR A 102 -6.39 11.20 1.59
CA THR A 102 -5.80 11.84 2.78
C THR A 102 -6.42 11.27 4.06
N PHE A 103 -7.74 11.14 4.08
CA PHE A 103 -8.47 10.60 5.23
C PHE A 103 -8.10 9.14 5.51
N VAL A 104 -8.11 8.31 4.46
CA VAL A 104 -7.73 6.89 4.53
C VAL A 104 -6.29 6.73 5.00
N ALA A 105 -5.38 7.56 4.51
CA ALA A 105 -3.99 7.58 4.96
C ALA A 105 -3.86 7.96 6.44
N GLY A 106 -4.72 8.86 6.94
CA GLY A 106 -4.80 9.22 8.35
C GLY A 106 -5.24 8.05 9.23
N ILE A 107 -6.32 7.35 8.86
CA ILE A 107 -6.82 6.18 9.61
C ILE A 107 -5.81 5.03 9.62
N SER A 108 -5.14 4.80 8.50
CA SER A 108 -4.16 3.71 8.37
C SER A 108 -2.80 4.04 9.00
N ALA A 109 -2.55 5.29 9.41
CA ALA A 109 -1.26 5.72 9.91
C ALA A 109 -0.69 4.87 11.07
N PRO A 110 -1.47 4.47 12.10
CA PRO A 110 -0.95 3.61 13.18
C PRO A 110 -0.45 2.25 12.67
N ALA A 111 -1.21 1.59 11.80
CA ALA A 111 -0.83 0.30 11.23
C ALA A 111 0.41 0.43 10.33
N LEU A 112 0.45 1.47 9.49
CA LEU A 112 1.59 1.77 8.63
C LEU A 112 2.85 2.12 9.43
N ALA A 113 2.71 2.76 10.60
CA ALA A 113 3.81 3.01 11.51
C ALA A 113 4.37 1.72 12.11
N ILE A 114 3.51 0.77 12.51
CA ILE A 114 3.92 -0.56 12.97
C ILE A 114 4.67 -1.29 11.87
N CYS A 115 4.14 -1.30 10.64
CA CYS A 115 4.78 -1.93 9.50
C CYS A 115 6.17 -1.34 9.22
N ASN A 116 6.31 -0.01 9.25
CA ASN A 116 7.63 0.63 9.11
C ASN A 116 8.56 0.21 10.26
N GLY A 117 8.04 0.16 11.48
CA GLY A 117 8.70 -0.39 12.67
C GLY A 117 9.29 -1.77 12.49
N LEU A 118 8.50 -2.71 11.97
CA LEU A 118 8.91 -4.09 11.72
C LEU A 118 10.09 -4.17 10.73
N THR A 119 10.12 -3.31 9.70
CA THR A 119 11.26 -3.25 8.77
C THR A 119 12.56 -2.79 9.44
N MET A 120 12.43 -2.04 10.54
CA MET A 120 13.54 -1.58 11.39
C MET A 120 13.78 -2.51 12.59
N ARG A 121 13.11 -3.67 12.66
CA ARG A 121 13.17 -4.64 13.76
C ARG A 121 12.66 -4.09 15.10
N LYS A 122 11.76 -3.12 15.07
CA LYS A 122 11.05 -2.61 16.26
C LYS A 122 9.78 -3.40 16.52
N THR A 123 9.33 -3.39 17.76
CA THR A 123 8.02 -3.93 18.16
C THR A 123 6.88 -2.98 17.75
N ALA A 124 5.64 -3.49 17.73
CA ALA A 124 4.46 -2.68 17.44
C ALA A 124 4.29 -1.53 18.45
N ILE A 125 4.49 -1.81 19.74
CA ILE A 125 4.35 -0.81 20.81
C ILE A 125 5.40 0.29 20.68
N GLU A 126 6.66 -0.05 20.42
CA GLU A 126 7.71 0.96 20.18
C GLU A 126 7.38 1.84 18.98
N SER A 127 6.82 1.25 17.92
CA SER A 127 6.45 1.98 16.71
C SER A 127 5.32 2.98 16.99
N LEU A 128 4.28 2.55 17.71
CA LEU A 128 3.17 3.41 18.10
C LEU A 128 3.59 4.51 19.07
N ARG A 129 4.48 4.22 20.03
CA ARG A 129 5.00 5.24 20.97
C ARG A 129 5.77 6.35 20.26
N THR A 130 6.35 6.08 19.10
CA THR A 130 7.03 7.10 18.30
C THR A 130 6.08 7.92 17.42
N LEU A 131 4.83 7.47 17.25
CA LEU A 131 3.85 8.11 16.38
C LEU A 131 3.53 9.52 16.90
N SER A 132 3.88 10.51 16.10
CA SER A 132 3.60 11.93 16.35
C SER A 132 2.93 12.53 15.13
N ALA A 133 2.31 13.71 15.28
CA ALA A 133 1.66 14.40 14.15
C ALA A 133 2.58 14.55 12.92
N ARG A 134 3.88 14.78 13.13
CA ARG A 134 4.89 14.86 12.07
C ARG A 134 5.20 13.52 11.40
N GLN A 135 5.06 12.42 12.12
CA GLN A 135 5.20 11.09 11.55
C GLN A 135 3.94 10.68 10.79
N THR A 136 2.77 10.99 11.35
CA THR A 136 1.48 10.81 10.69
C THR A 136 1.46 11.56 9.36
N SER A 137 1.87 12.84 9.33
CA SER A 137 1.93 13.59 8.06
C SER A 137 2.90 12.97 7.05
N ALA A 138 4.05 12.48 7.50
CA ALA A 138 5.00 11.79 6.62
C ALA A 138 4.43 10.48 6.06
N ILE A 139 3.70 9.71 6.87
CA ILE A 139 2.98 8.51 6.42
C ILE A 139 1.91 8.90 5.41
N MET A 140 1.13 9.95 5.68
CA MET A 140 0.10 10.44 4.76
C MET A 140 0.68 10.88 3.42
N THR A 141 1.76 11.67 3.42
CA THR A 141 2.44 12.07 2.17
C THR A 141 2.97 10.87 1.40
N ARG A 142 3.55 9.89 2.09
CA ARG A 142 4.02 8.64 1.48
C ARG A 142 2.88 7.87 0.83
N GLU A 143 1.77 7.72 1.53
CA GLU A 143 0.59 6.99 1.07
C GLU A 143 -0.08 7.70 -0.10
N LEU A 144 -0.16 9.03 -0.05
CA LEU A 144 -0.64 9.87 -1.13
C LEU A 144 0.19 9.64 -2.41
N GLY A 145 1.52 9.60 -2.30
CA GLY A 145 2.39 9.29 -3.43
C GLY A 145 2.13 7.89 -4.02
N PHE A 146 1.92 6.89 -3.17
CA PHE A 146 1.57 5.54 -3.61
C PHE A 146 0.21 5.48 -4.32
N LEU A 147 -0.83 6.10 -3.72
CA LEU A 147 -2.19 6.10 -4.24
C LEU A 147 -2.30 6.92 -5.54
N LEU A 148 -1.59 8.04 -5.65
CA LEU A 148 -1.45 8.77 -6.92
C LEU A 148 -0.78 7.90 -8.01
N GLY A 149 0.26 7.16 -7.65
CA GLY A 149 0.89 6.21 -8.57
C GLY A 149 -0.07 5.11 -9.05
N LEU A 150 -0.88 4.54 -8.15
CA LEU A 150 -1.93 3.59 -8.51
C LEU A 150 -3.02 4.24 -9.39
N ARG A 151 -3.39 5.49 -9.13
CA ARG A 151 -4.41 6.17 -9.94
C ARG A 151 -3.93 6.40 -11.37
N ILE A 152 -2.66 6.77 -11.55
CA ILE A 152 -2.05 6.91 -12.87
C ILE A 152 -1.99 5.55 -13.60
N SER A 153 -1.96 4.43 -12.87
CA SER A 153 -1.89 3.09 -13.48
C SER A 153 -3.08 2.75 -14.35
N GLY A 154 -4.29 3.23 -14.03
CA GLY A 154 -5.49 2.96 -14.83
C GLY A 154 -5.39 3.57 -16.23
N PRO A 155 -5.31 4.91 -16.34
CA PRO A 155 -5.13 5.60 -17.62
C PRO A 155 -3.85 5.16 -18.36
N ALA A 156 -2.74 4.94 -17.64
CA ALA A 156 -1.53 4.41 -18.25
C ALA A 156 -1.74 3.00 -18.82
N GLY A 157 -2.49 2.15 -18.12
CA GLY A 157 -2.85 0.81 -18.58
C GLY A 157 -3.74 0.83 -19.81
N GLU A 158 -4.75 1.69 -19.84
CA GLU A 158 -5.61 1.88 -21.02
C GLU A 158 -4.81 2.40 -22.21
N TYR A 159 -3.93 3.37 -21.98
CA TYR A 159 -3.02 3.87 -23.00
C TYR A 159 -2.09 2.76 -23.52
N MET A 160 -1.49 1.97 -22.64
CA MET A 160 -0.62 0.85 -23.02
C MET A 160 -1.39 -0.24 -23.77
N LYS A 161 -2.62 -0.58 -23.35
CA LYS A 161 -3.48 -1.52 -24.08
C LYS A 161 -3.78 -1.04 -25.49
N LYS A 162 -4.10 0.25 -25.64
CA LYS A 162 -4.40 0.85 -26.93
C LYS A 162 -3.21 0.82 -27.89
N ASN A 163 -1.99 0.99 -27.38
CA ASN A 163 -0.78 1.12 -28.22
C ASN A 163 0.02 -0.18 -28.36
N CYS A 164 -0.10 -1.12 -27.41
CA CYS A 164 0.70 -2.35 -27.36
C CYS A 164 -0.14 -3.63 -27.43
N GLY A 165 -1.47 -3.51 -27.51
CA GLY A 165 -2.41 -4.62 -27.56
C GLY A 165 -3.08 -4.94 -26.23
N ASP A 166 -4.27 -5.56 -26.27
CA ASP A 166 -4.97 -5.96 -25.06
C ASP A 166 -4.49 -7.33 -24.60
N SER A 167 -3.51 -7.35 -23.68
CA SER A 167 -2.99 -8.59 -23.09
C SER A 167 -2.85 -8.47 -21.58
N LYS A 168 -3.07 -9.59 -20.86
CA LYS A 168 -2.89 -9.66 -19.40
C LYS A 168 -1.47 -9.26 -18.97
N HIS A 169 -0.47 -9.55 -19.81
CA HIS A 169 0.92 -9.17 -19.56
C HIS A 169 1.11 -7.65 -19.48
N ILE A 170 0.42 -6.88 -20.34
CA ILE A 170 0.48 -5.42 -20.34
C ILE A 170 -0.17 -4.86 -19.07
N GLU A 171 -1.27 -5.44 -18.60
CA GLU A 171 -1.88 -5.01 -17.35
C GLU A 171 -0.98 -5.27 -16.14
N TYR A 172 -0.35 -6.44 -16.08
CA TYR A 172 0.60 -6.81 -15.02
C TYR A 172 1.86 -5.96 -15.04
N LEU A 173 2.42 -5.70 -16.22
CA LEU A 173 3.56 -4.79 -16.38
C LEU A 173 3.20 -3.36 -15.95
N THR A 174 2.01 -2.88 -16.33
CA THR A 174 1.51 -1.57 -15.92
C THR A 174 1.40 -1.49 -14.40
N ALA A 175 0.81 -2.49 -13.74
CA ALA A 175 0.69 -2.53 -12.29
C ALA A 175 2.06 -2.52 -11.58
N LEU A 176 3.05 -3.23 -12.15
CA LEU A 176 4.41 -3.22 -11.63
C LEU A 176 5.06 -1.84 -11.76
N ILE A 177 5.02 -1.23 -12.95
CA ILE A 177 5.64 0.07 -13.23
C ILE A 177 4.96 1.19 -12.43
N SER A 178 3.63 1.21 -12.37
CA SER A 178 2.90 2.22 -11.61
C SER A 178 3.17 2.12 -10.11
N GLY A 179 3.25 0.89 -9.57
CA GLY A 179 3.66 0.64 -8.19
C GLY A 179 5.07 1.20 -7.92
N MET A 180 6.03 0.93 -8.82
CA MET A 180 7.37 1.48 -8.73
C MET A 180 7.37 3.02 -8.72
N LEU A 181 6.67 3.66 -9.66
CA LEU A 181 6.60 5.12 -9.77
C LEU A 181 5.95 5.78 -8.55
N GLY A 182 4.81 5.24 -8.09
CA GLY A 182 4.15 5.72 -6.86
C GLY A 182 5.06 5.61 -5.64
N SER A 183 5.82 4.52 -5.54
CA SER A 183 6.81 4.35 -4.48
C SER A 183 7.93 5.39 -4.54
N VAL A 184 8.41 5.77 -5.74
CA VAL A 184 9.46 6.79 -5.92
C VAL A 184 8.96 8.15 -5.46
N MET A 185 7.73 8.53 -5.83
CA MET A 185 7.13 9.81 -5.44
C MET A 185 7.00 9.95 -3.91
N GLY A 186 6.55 8.88 -3.24
CA GLY A 186 6.43 8.84 -1.78
C GLY A 186 7.75 8.57 -1.04
N HIS A 187 8.90 8.48 -1.72
CA HIS A 187 10.17 8.07 -1.11
C HIS A 187 10.79 9.09 -0.16
N PRO A 188 10.87 10.38 -0.50
CA PRO A 188 11.46 11.37 0.41
C PRO A 188 10.76 11.43 1.78
N ALA A 189 9.41 11.42 1.80
CA ALA A 189 8.62 11.47 3.03
C ALA A 189 8.89 10.26 3.95
N ASP A 190 9.01 9.09 3.35
CA ASP A 190 9.29 7.86 4.06
C ASP A 190 10.74 7.75 4.56
N THR A 191 11.71 8.31 3.82
CA THR A 191 13.08 8.44 4.32
C THR A 191 13.13 9.40 5.52
N ILE A 192 12.40 10.52 5.47
CA ILE A 192 12.25 11.44 6.60
C ILE A 192 11.67 10.71 7.81
N LEU A 193 10.60 9.93 7.62
CA LEU A 193 9.97 9.13 8.66
C LEU A 193 10.97 8.15 9.30
N THR A 194 11.62 7.33 8.48
CA THR A 194 12.54 6.28 8.92
C THR A 194 13.73 6.87 9.68
N ARG A 195 14.34 7.94 9.16
CA ARG A 195 15.49 8.59 9.82
C ARG A 195 15.08 9.23 11.14
N LYS A 196 13.93 9.91 11.20
CA LYS A 196 13.41 10.48 12.46
C LYS A 196 13.12 9.39 13.50
N GLN A 197 12.51 8.28 13.10
CA GLN A 197 12.26 7.15 14.00
C GLN A 197 13.55 6.53 14.56
N ASN A 198 14.69 6.71 13.90
CA ASN A 198 16.00 6.26 14.38
C ASN A 198 16.87 7.39 14.96
N GLY A 199 16.34 8.60 15.17
CA GLY A 199 17.11 9.73 15.69
C GLY A 199 18.23 10.21 14.75
N LEU A 200 18.13 9.93 13.45
CA LEU A 200 19.16 10.26 12.47
C LEU A 200 18.91 11.64 11.83
N LYS A 201 19.98 12.41 11.60
CA LYS A 201 19.90 13.70 10.88
C LYS A 201 19.42 13.49 9.44
N ILE A 202 18.54 14.37 8.95
CA ILE A 202 18.07 14.33 7.56
C ILE A 202 18.99 15.20 6.71
N THR A 203 19.53 14.64 5.62
CA THR A 203 20.32 15.37 4.62
C THR A 203 19.69 15.18 3.24
N TYR A 204 19.89 16.13 2.32
CA TYR A 204 19.34 16.04 0.96
C TYR A 204 19.73 14.72 0.27
N HIS A 205 21.02 14.35 0.34
CA HIS A 205 21.52 13.10 -0.21
C HIS A 205 20.90 11.85 0.45
N SER A 206 20.45 11.93 1.71
CA SER A 206 19.79 10.81 2.37
C SER A 206 18.38 10.54 1.85
N LEU A 207 17.68 11.54 1.29
CA LEU A 207 16.24 11.43 0.95
C LEU A 207 15.93 10.33 -0.05
N MET A 208 16.86 10.06 -0.97
CA MET A 208 16.71 9.03 -2.02
C MET A 208 17.44 7.72 -1.72
N LYS A 209 18.07 7.58 -0.54
CA LYS A 209 18.73 6.33 -0.16
C LYS A 209 17.70 5.21 -0.03
N GLY A 210 18.00 4.06 -0.65
CA GLY A 210 17.10 2.90 -0.63
C GLY A 210 15.89 3.01 -1.57
N VAL A 211 15.81 4.01 -2.46
CA VAL A 211 14.67 4.15 -3.38
C VAL A 211 14.53 2.96 -4.33
N ILE A 212 15.64 2.45 -4.88
CA ILE A 212 15.63 1.33 -5.83
C ILE A 212 15.04 0.05 -5.20
N PRO A 213 15.58 -0.49 -4.08
CA PRO A 213 15.03 -1.70 -3.49
C PRO A 213 13.57 -1.52 -3.02
N ARG A 214 13.18 -0.29 -2.65
CA ARG A 214 11.79 0.02 -2.29
C ARG A 214 10.86 0.00 -3.50
N ALA A 215 11.25 0.68 -4.58
CA ALA A 215 10.45 0.75 -5.80
C ALA A 215 10.20 -0.66 -6.33
N LEU A 216 11.25 -1.49 -6.41
CA LEU A 216 11.14 -2.90 -6.81
C LEU A 216 10.22 -3.69 -5.87
N ALA A 217 10.34 -3.51 -4.55
CA ALA A 217 9.46 -4.18 -3.58
C ALA A 217 7.99 -3.82 -3.80
N ILE A 218 7.68 -2.54 -3.99
CA ILE A 218 6.30 -2.10 -4.25
C ILE A 218 5.82 -2.58 -5.62
N GLY A 219 6.66 -2.55 -6.66
CA GLY A 219 6.29 -3.07 -7.98
C GLY A 219 5.95 -4.56 -7.95
N VAL A 220 6.75 -5.37 -7.26
CA VAL A 220 6.48 -6.81 -7.05
C VAL A 220 5.23 -7.02 -6.20
N PHE A 221 5.02 -6.22 -5.14
CA PHE A 221 3.80 -6.24 -4.36
C PHE A 221 2.57 -5.94 -5.23
N SER A 222 2.60 -4.87 -6.03
CA SER A 222 1.50 -4.45 -6.90
C SER A 222 1.17 -5.52 -7.95
N LEU A 223 2.19 -6.14 -8.54
CA LEU A 223 2.04 -7.26 -9.46
C LEU A 223 1.36 -8.46 -8.77
N GLY A 224 1.90 -8.91 -7.64
CA GLY A 224 1.37 -10.06 -6.89
C GLY A 224 -0.05 -9.82 -6.39
N PHE A 225 -0.32 -8.62 -5.87
CA PHE A 225 -1.64 -8.20 -5.43
C PHE A 225 -2.67 -8.27 -6.56
N LYS A 226 -2.33 -7.74 -7.74
CA LYS A 226 -3.22 -7.81 -8.91
C LYS A 226 -3.45 -9.25 -9.36
N ALA A 227 -2.40 -10.06 -9.50
CA ALA A 227 -2.51 -11.45 -9.90
C ALA A 227 -3.42 -12.26 -8.96
N LEU A 228 -3.28 -12.08 -7.64
CA LEU A 228 -4.12 -12.76 -6.64
C LEU A 228 -5.58 -12.32 -6.70
N LYS A 229 -5.85 -11.03 -6.97
CA LYS A 229 -7.22 -10.54 -7.17
C LYS A 229 -7.85 -11.10 -8.44
N ASP A 230 -7.11 -11.17 -9.53
CA ASP A 230 -7.60 -11.71 -10.79
C ASP A 230 -7.85 -13.22 -10.69
N LEU A 231 -7.02 -13.95 -9.92
CA LEU A 231 -7.24 -15.35 -9.59
C LEU A 231 -8.56 -15.56 -8.82
N HIS A 232 -8.80 -14.75 -7.78
CA HIS A 232 -10.04 -14.83 -7.01
C HIS A 232 -11.28 -14.57 -7.87
N LYS A 233 -11.24 -13.56 -8.75
CA LYS A 233 -12.34 -13.27 -9.68
C LYS A 233 -12.63 -14.45 -10.62
N THR A 234 -11.58 -15.12 -11.10
CA THR A 234 -11.73 -16.29 -11.99
C THR A 234 -12.46 -17.42 -11.27
N TYR A 235 -12.08 -17.69 -10.01
CA TYR A 235 -12.78 -18.70 -9.19
C TYR A 235 -14.26 -18.37 -8.94
N GLN A 236 -14.61 -17.09 -8.75
CA GLN A 236 -16.01 -16.70 -8.55
C GLN A 236 -16.87 -16.81 -9.81
N THR A 237 -16.28 -16.67 -11.01
CA THR A 237 -17.03 -16.81 -12.26
C THR A 237 -17.27 -18.26 -12.69
N GLU A 238 -16.51 -19.20 -12.13
CA GLU A 238 -16.61 -20.63 -12.44
C GLU A 238 -17.48 -21.42 -11.44
N SER A 239 -17.87 -20.81 -10.32
CA SER A 239 -18.71 -21.39 -9.26
C SER A 239 -20.17 -20.96 -9.36
#